data_AF-A0A367KPL7-F1
#
_entry.id   AF-A0A367KPL7-F1
#
_cell.length_a   1.000
_cell.length_b   1.000
_cell.length_c   1.000
_cell.angle_alpha   90.00
_cell.angle_beta   90.00
_cell.angle_gamma   90.00
#
_symmetry.space_group_name_H-M   'P 1'
#
loop_
_entity.id
_entity.type
_entity.pdbx_description
1 polymer ?
#
loop_
_entity_poly.entity_id
_entity_poly.type
_entity_poly.pdbx_seq_one_letter_code
_entity_poly.pdbx_strand_id
1 'polypeptide(L)'
;MPDPDNEQLEPMLRHDDFVEQIEHMEPLAVGDQRLERKIGWIQGAMVNVSYIIGAGIFVGPALTLQLVGSGGMNLIIWLIGALVALSGTYTFMELGTMLPRSGGEVGYLEYCYRKPKYLLAYLFTYWSLMNRSSGVASQGIVFGGYINYALFGSTYKSNWAERGWAC
;
A
#
# COMPACT_ATOMS: atom_id res chain seq x y z
N MET A 1 22.92 -42.93 33.88
CA MET A 1 21.52 -42.94 34.36
C MET A 1 20.83 -41.78 33.67
N PRO A 2 19.87 -42.02 32.76
CA PRO A 2 19.13 -40.95 32.09
C PRO A 2 18.11 -40.34 33.06
N ASP A 3 17.91 -39.03 32.94
CA ASP A 3 17.07 -38.18 33.78
C ASP A 3 15.58 -38.34 33.38
N PRO A 4 14.67 -38.71 34.31
CA PRO A 4 13.27 -39.02 34.00
C PRO A 4 12.43 -37.82 33.51
N ASP A 5 12.95 -36.60 33.60
CA ASP A 5 12.22 -35.38 33.23
C ASP A 5 12.36 -35.02 31.74
N ASN A 6 13.33 -35.63 31.03
CA ASN A 6 13.62 -35.31 29.62
C ASN A 6 12.77 -36.13 28.64
N GLU A 7 12.20 -37.26 29.09
CA GLU A 7 11.42 -38.19 28.28
C GLU A 7 10.04 -37.63 27.87
N GLN A 8 9.56 -36.58 28.57
CA GLN A 8 8.33 -35.87 28.24
C GLN A 8 8.52 -34.70 27.26
N LEU A 9 9.75 -34.18 27.12
CA LEU A 9 10.08 -33.08 26.21
C LEU A 9 10.47 -33.59 24.80
N GLU A 10 11.07 -34.78 24.72
CA GLU A 10 11.43 -35.42 23.45
C GLU A 10 10.26 -35.72 22.48
N PRO A 11 9.03 -36.08 22.90
CA PRO A 11 7.93 -36.25 21.97
C PRO A 11 7.41 -34.93 21.37
N MET A 12 7.65 -33.77 22.00
CA MET A 12 7.30 -32.46 21.39
C MET A 12 8.39 -31.90 20.47
N LEU A 13 9.64 -32.35 20.63
CA LEU A 13 10.82 -31.90 19.88
C LEU A 13 11.24 -32.90 18.78
N ARG A 14 10.34 -33.82 18.40
CA ARG A 14 10.54 -34.64 17.21
C ARG A 14 10.47 -33.72 15.98
N HIS A 15 11.64 -33.47 15.38
CA HIS A 15 11.79 -32.64 14.17
C HIS A 15 10.76 -33.02 13.08
N ASP A 16 10.45 -34.31 13.00
CA ASP A 16 9.53 -34.93 12.07
C ASP A 16 8.09 -34.42 12.29
N ASP A 17 7.62 -34.32 13.53
CA ASP A 17 6.27 -33.82 13.87
C ASP A 17 6.17 -32.31 13.62
N PHE A 18 7.24 -31.55 13.87
CA PHE A 18 7.30 -30.12 13.58
C PHE A 18 7.31 -29.84 12.07
N VAL A 19 8.03 -30.65 11.29
CA VAL A 19 8.04 -30.58 9.82
C VAL A 19 6.69 -30.99 9.25
N GLU A 20 6.05 -32.02 9.80
CA GLU A 20 4.70 -32.45 9.40
C GLU A 20 3.65 -31.38 9.75
N GLN A 21 3.82 -30.68 10.88
CA GLN A 21 2.96 -29.55 11.27
C GLN A 21 3.20 -28.31 10.38
N ILE A 22 4.44 -28.06 9.92
CA ILE A 22 4.75 -27.03 8.92
C ILE A 22 4.17 -27.41 7.55
N GLU A 23 4.23 -28.67 7.14
CA GLU A 23 3.65 -29.19 5.90
C GLU A 23 2.12 -29.13 5.93
N HIS A 24 1.50 -29.33 7.11
CA HIS A 24 0.07 -29.10 7.33
C HIS A 24 -0.31 -27.62 7.45
N MET A 25 0.63 -26.72 7.76
CA MET A 25 0.45 -25.27 7.71
C MET A 25 0.84 -24.65 6.35
N GLU A 26 1.56 -25.35 5.48
CA GLU A 26 1.82 -24.98 4.09
C GLU A 26 0.54 -24.70 3.28
N PRO A 27 -0.60 -25.39 3.44
CA PRO A 27 -1.84 -24.98 2.77
C PRO A 27 -2.40 -23.62 3.26
N LEU A 28 -1.91 -23.07 4.38
CA LEU A 28 -2.20 -21.70 4.80
C LEU A 28 -1.22 -20.68 4.21
N ALA A 29 -0.05 -21.11 3.74
CA ALA A 29 0.88 -20.29 2.98
C ALA A 29 0.39 -20.15 1.54
N VAL A 30 -0.75 -19.48 1.34
CA VAL A 30 -1.29 -19.08 0.03
C VAL A 30 -1.17 -20.22 -0.98
N GLY A 31 -1.63 -21.41 -0.60
CA GLY A 31 -1.79 -22.54 -1.52
C GLY A 31 -2.67 -22.11 -2.70
N ASP A 32 -2.49 -22.77 -3.84
CA ASP A 32 -3.13 -22.60 -5.16
C ASP A 32 -4.66 -22.38 -5.13
N GLN A 33 -5.10 -21.29 -4.51
CA GLN A 33 -6.41 -20.73 -4.69
C GLN A 33 -6.33 -20.08 -6.06
N ARG A 34 -6.67 -20.87 -7.08
CA ARG A 34 -7.14 -20.33 -8.36
C ARG A 34 -8.36 -19.44 -8.04
N LEU A 35 -8.07 -18.19 -7.68
CA LEU A 35 -9.05 -17.18 -7.38
C LEU A 35 -9.98 -17.07 -8.59
N GLU A 36 -11.21 -17.53 -8.42
CA GLU A 36 -12.23 -17.32 -9.43
C GLU A 36 -12.35 -15.81 -9.68
N ARG A 37 -12.25 -15.40 -10.94
CA ARG A 37 -12.41 -14.00 -11.34
C ARG A 37 -13.87 -13.59 -11.17
N LYS A 38 -14.25 -13.23 -9.95
CA LYS A 38 -15.61 -12.77 -9.58
C LYS A 38 -15.81 -11.27 -9.80
N ILE A 39 -14.74 -10.51 -9.99
CA ILE A 39 -14.80 -9.05 -10.19
C ILE A 39 -14.97 -8.76 -11.68
N GLY A 40 -16.10 -8.14 -12.02
CA GLY A 40 -16.35 -7.59 -13.36
C GLY A 40 -15.58 -6.28 -13.60
N TRP A 41 -15.45 -5.87 -14.86
CA TRP A 41 -14.71 -4.65 -15.23
C TRP A 41 -15.29 -3.37 -14.61
N ILE A 42 -16.62 -3.26 -14.48
CA ILE A 42 -17.29 -2.13 -13.82
C ILE A 42 -16.90 -2.07 -12.34
N GLN A 43 -16.96 -3.23 -11.66
CA GLN A 43 -16.61 -3.31 -10.25
C GLN A 43 -15.14 -2.95 -10.03
N GLY A 44 -14.24 -3.46 -10.89
CA GLY A 44 -12.82 -3.10 -10.86
C GLY A 44 -12.60 -1.60 -11.08
N ALA A 45 -13.28 -0.99 -12.05
CA ALA A 45 -13.18 0.43 -12.34
C ALA A 45 -13.68 1.29 -11.16
N MET A 46 -14.83 0.94 -10.58
CA MET A 46 -15.38 1.68 -9.43
C MET A 46 -14.47 1.58 -8.20
N VAL A 47 -13.91 0.39 -7.91
CA VAL A 47 -12.94 0.22 -6.83
C VAL A 47 -11.69 1.06 -7.09
N ASN A 48 -11.18 1.09 -8.32
CA ASN A 48 -10.02 1.90 -8.68
C ASN A 48 -10.30 3.41 -8.51
N VAL A 49 -11.45 3.90 -8.95
CA VAL A 49 -11.85 5.31 -8.76
C VAL A 49 -11.94 5.65 -7.27
N SER A 50 -12.54 4.77 -6.45
CA SER A 50 -12.62 4.98 -4.99
C SER A 50 -11.25 4.97 -4.30
N TYR A 51 -10.27 4.25 -4.88
CA TYR A 51 -8.91 4.20 -4.36
C TYR A 51 -8.11 5.46 -4.71
N ILE A 52 -8.34 6.05 -5.89
CA ILE A 52 -7.65 7.27 -6.32
C ILE A 52 -8.21 8.51 -5.60
N ILE A 53 -9.52 8.60 -5.43
CA ILE A 53 -10.17 9.74 -4.79
C ILE A 53 -10.06 9.60 -3.26
N GLY A 54 -9.01 10.21 -2.69
CA GLY A 54 -8.79 10.29 -1.24
C GLY A 54 -8.90 11.70 -0.68
N ALA A 55 -8.48 11.91 0.58
CA ALA A 55 -8.51 13.23 1.24
C ALA A 55 -7.58 14.28 0.57
N GLY A 56 -6.70 13.85 -0.33
CA GLY A 56 -5.77 14.73 -1.05
C GLY A 56 -6.46 15.79 -1.92
N ILE A 57 -7.71 15.58 -2.34
CA ILE A 57 -8.45 16.59 -3.12
C ILE A 57 -8.83 17.83 -2.30
N PHE A 58 -8.90 17.71 -0.97
CA PHE A 58 -9.24 18.85 -0.11
C PHE A 58 -8.03 19.74 0.20
N VAL A 59 -6.82 19.16 0.12
CA VAL A 59 -5.56 19.85 0.45
C VAL A 59 -4.82 20.27 -0.84
N GLY A 60 -4.74 19.38 -1.83
CA GLY A 60 -3.94 19.54 -3.04
C GLY A 60 -4.24 20.82 -3.84
N PRO A 61 -5.50 21.12 -4.21
CA PRO A 61 -5.85 22.31 -4.97
C PRO A 61 -5.53 23.61 -4.22
N ALA A 62 -5.74 23.64 -2.90
CA ALA A 62 -5.46 24.81 -2.09
C ALA A 62 -3.95 25.09 -1.99
N LEU A 63 -3.13 24.04 -1.81
CA LEU A 63 -1.67 24.17 -1.78
C LEU A 63 -1.11 24.59 -3.14
N THR A 64 -1.55 23.95 -4.22
CA THR A 64 -1.09 24.27 -5.58
C THR A 64 -1.47 25.68 -6.00
N LEU A 65 -2.67 26.15 -5.64
CA LEU A 65 -3.09 27.53 -5.88
C LEU A 65 -2.25 28.54 -5.07
N GLN A 66 -1.90 28.24 -3.82
CA GLN A 66 -1.03 29.09 -3.01
C GLN A 66 0.39 29.20 -3.58
N LEU A 67 0.94 28.10 -4.09
CA LEU A 67 2.28 28.07 -4.68
C LEU A 67 2.36 28.78 -6.03
N VAL A 68 1.32 28.66 -6.85
CA VAL A 68 1.29 29.19 -8.22
C VAL A 68 0.75 30.62 -8.28
N GLY A 69 -0.11 31.03 -7.34
CA GLY A 69 -0.68 32.36 -7.23
C GLY A 69 -1.74 32.73 -8.27
N SER A 70 -1.85 31.98 -9.38
CA SER A 70 -2.82 32.21 -10.46
C SER A 70 -3.72 30.99 -10.70
N GLY A 71 -5.03 31.21 -10.76
CA GLY A 71 -6.02 30.15 -10.96
C GLY A 71 -5.90 29.45 -12.32
N GLY A 72 -5.55 30.17 -13.39
CA GLY A 72 -5.38 29.59 -14.72
C GLY A 72 -4.18 28.64 -14.80
N MET A 73 -3.07 29.05 -14.18
CA MET A 73 -1.84 28.23 -14.12
C MET A 73 -2.03 27.00 -13.22
N ASN A 74 -2.86 27.10 -12.18
CA ASN A 74 -3.26 25.95 -11.36
C ASN A 74 -3.97 24.88 -12.19
N LEU A 75 -4.89 25.25 -13.08
CA LEU A 75 -5.58 24.26 -13.93
C LEU A 75 -4.63 23.58 -14.92
N ILE A 76 -3.65 24.32 -15.46
CA ILE A 76 -2.65 23.78 -16.39
C ILE A 76 -1.77 22.74 -15.69
N ILE A 77 -1.29 23.02 -14.47
CA ILE A 77 -0.42 22.07 -13.75
C ILE A 77 -1.17 20.78 -13.40
N TRP A 78 -2.45 20.88 -13.04
CA TRP A 78 -3.31 19.73 -12.81
C TRP A 78 -3.52 18.90 -14.09
N LEU A 79 -3.70 19.57 -15.23
CA LEU A 79 -3.85 18.88 -16.52
C LEU A 79 -2.56 18.15 -16.92
N ILE A 80 -1.39 18.76 -16.71
CA ILE A 80 -0.10 18.10 -16.93
C ILE A 80 0.06 16.89 -15.99
N GLY A 81 -0.29 17.05 -14.71
CA GLY A 81 -0.28 15.95 -13.74
C GLY A 81 -1.19 14.79 -14.16
N ALA A 82 -2.39 15.10 -14.66
CA ALA A 82 -3.32 14.09 -15.18
C ALA A 82 -2.74 13.33 -16.38
N LEU A 83 -2.07 14.02 -17.33
CA LEU A 83 -1.43 13.38 -18.47
C LEU A 83 -0.30 12.43 -18.06
N VAL A 84 0.53 12.83 -17.08
CA VAL A 84 1.60 11.99 -16.54
C VAL A 84 1.02 10.77 -15.83
N ALA A 85 -0.04 10.95 -15.03
CA ALA A 85 -0.72 9.85 -14.34
C ALA A 85 -1.40 8.87 -15.33
N LEU A 86 -1.99 9.37 -16.41
CA LEU A 86 -2.57 8.54 -17.47
C LEU A 86 -1.49 7.69 -18.14
N SER A 87 -0.36 8.29 -18.52
CA SER A 87 0.77 7.56 -19.12
C SER A 87 1.28 6.42 -18.23
N GLY A 88 1.43 6.67 -16.92
CA GLY A 88 1.78 5.62 -15.96
C GLY A 88 0.72 4.51 -15.91
N THR A 89 -0.55 4.88 -15.85
CA THR A 89 -1.67 3.93 -15.81
C THR A 89 -1.71 3.04 -17.05
N TYR A 90 -1.47 3.58 -18.24
CA TYR A 90 -1.40 2.80 -19.48
C TYR A 90 -0.30 1.75 -19.46
N THR A 91 0.90 2.11 -18.97
CA THR A 91 2.00 1.16 -18.81
C THR A 91 1.62 0.02 -17.84
N PHE A 92 0.96 0.33 -16.72
CA PHE A 92 0.49 -0.69 -15.79
C PHE A 92 -0.64 -1.55 -16.36
N MET A 93 -1.52 -0.98 -17.19
CA MET A 93 -2.55 -1.75 -17.89
C MET A 93 -1.94 -2.74 -18.88
N GLU A 94 -0.95 -2.33 -19.67
CA GLU A 94 -0.25 -3.22 -20.60
C GLU A 94 0.38 -4.40 -19.84
N LEU A 95 1.08 -4.11 -18.75
CA LEU A 95 1.70 -5.12 -17.90
C LEU A 95 0.66 -6.05 -17.23
N GLY A 96 -0.47 -5.51 -16.78
CA GLY A 96 -1.57 -6.28 -16.21
C GLY A 96 -2.31 -7.17 -17.20
N THR A 97 -2.36 -6.80 -18.48
CA THR A 97 -2.89 -7.66 -19.54
C THR A 97 -1.90 -8.75 -19.96
N MET A 98 -0.59 -8.45 -19.94
CA MET A 98 0.46 -9.39 -20.30
C MET A 98 0.67 -10.49 -19.24
N LEU A 99 0.60 -10.15 -17.95
CA LEU A 99 0.85 -11.09 -16.86
C LEU A 99 -0.35 -11.17 -15.89
N PRO A 100 -1.40 -11.95 -16.22
CA PRO A 100 -2.61 -12.09 -15.41
C PRO A 100 -2.41 -13.00 -14.18
N ARG A 101 -1.41 -12.72 -13.34
CA ARG A 101 -1.12 -13.44 -12.10
C ARG A 101 -1.52 -12.64 -10.87
N SER A 102 -1.97 -13.35 -9.83
CA SER A 102 -2.15 -12.79 -8.50
C SER A 102 -0.78 -12.39 -7.94
N GLY A 103 -0.64 -11.15 -7.44
CA GLY A 103 0.62 -10.62 -6.90
C GLY A 103 0.95 -9.18 -7.28
N GLY A 104 0.22 -8.60 -8.25
CA GLY A 104 0.39 -7.19 -8.64
C GLY A 104 1.84 -6.85 -9.02
N GLU A 105 2.33 -5.73 -8.47
CA GLU A 105 3.68 -5.21 -8.74
C GLU A 105 4.80 -6.19 -8.36
N VAL A 106 4.61 -6.97 -7.30
CA VAL A 106 5.57 -7.99 -6.86
C VAL A 106 5.71 -9.09 -7.90
N GLY A 107 4.57 -9.55 -8.45
CA GLY A 107 4.54 -10.55 -9.51
C GLY A 107 5.20 -10.06 -10.81
N TYR A 108 5.10 -8.76 -11.11
CA TYR A 108 5.79 -8.18 -12.27
C TYR A 108 7.31 -8.12 -12.06
N LEU A 109 7.77 -7.74 -10.86
CA LEU A 109 9.19 -7.69 -10.53
C LEU A 109 9.83 -9.07 -10.57
N GLU A 110 9.14 -10.11 -10.08
CA GLU A 110 9.61 -11.49 -10.14
C GLU A 110 9.73 -12.02 -11.58
N TYR A 111 8.82 -11.59 -12.48
CA TYR A 111 8.87 -11.97 -13.88
C TYR A 111 10.05 -11.33 -14.62
N CYS A 112 10.28 -10.03 -14.41
CA CYS A 112 11.35 -9.28 -15.06
C CYS A 112 12.74 -9.62 -14.48
N TYR A 113 12.85 -9.81 -13.17
CA TYR A 113 14.13 -10.03 -12.48
C TYR A 113 14.22 -11.43 -11.86
N ARG A 114 14.76 -12.37 -12.64
CA ARG A 114 14.92 -13.77 -12.23
C ARG A 114 16.15 -14.05 -11.35
N LYS A 115 17.12 -13.14 -11.25
CA LYS A 115 18.36 -13.30 -10.45
C LYS A 115 18.77 -11.98 -9.80
N PRO A 116 19.11 -11.95 -8.50
CA PRO A 116 18.88 -12.96 -7.46
C PRO A 116 17.38 -13.14 -7.18
N LYS A 117 16.94 -14.38 -6.93
CA LYS A 117 15.53 -14.71 -6.71
C LYS A 117 15.00 -13.96 -5.48
N TYR A 118 13.80 -13.37 -5.61
CA TYR A 118 13.04 -12.70 -4.56
C TYR A 118 13.64 -11.44 -3.90
N LEU A 119 14.88 -11.04 -4.21
CA LEU A 119 15.49 -9.87 -3.58
C LEU A 119 14.75 -8.57 -3.93
N LEU A 120 14.50 -8.32 -5.21
CA LEU A 120 13.84 -7.10 -5.66
C LEU A 120 12.35 -7.08 -5.26
N ALA A 121 11.70 -8.23 -5.32
CA ALA A 121 10.35 -8.41 -4.81
C ALA A 121 10.27 -8.05 -3.31
N TYR A 122 11.21 -8.56 -2.50
CA TYR A 122 11.28 -8.27 -1.06
C TYR A 122 11.59 -6.80 -0.76
N LEU A 123 12.56 -6.19 -1.47
CA LEU A 123 12.88 -4.78 -1.28
C LEU A 123 11.71 -3.88 -1.66
N PHE A 124 11.01 -4.21 -2.74
CA PHE A 124 9.84 -3.48 -3.18
C PHE A 124 8.68 -3.60 -2.19
N THR A 125 8.36 -4.80 -1.71
CA THR A 125 7.30 -4.98 -0.71
C THR A 125 7.63 -4.24 0.57
N TYR A 126 8.88 -4.33 1.05
CA TYR A 126 9.34 -3.57 2.21
C TYR A 126 9.17 -2.05 2.04
N TRP A 127 9.66 -1.51 0.93
CA TRP A 127 9.52 -0.08 0.62
C TRP A 127 8.05 0.34 0.50
N SER A 128 7.23 -0.46 -0.17
CA SER A 128 5.80 -0.18 -0.34
C SER A 128 5.06 -0.19 1.00
N LEU A 129 5.38 -1.11 1.92
CA LEU A 129 4.76 -1.19 3.24
C LEU A 129 5.01 0.08 4.06
N MET A 130 6.24 0.60 4.00
CA MET A 130 6.60 1.84 4.69
C MET A 130 5.85 3.04 4.10
N ASN A 131 5.81 3.15 2.77
CA ASN A 131 5.12 4.27 2.10
C ASN A 131 3.61 4.24 2.34
N ARG A 132 2.98 3.06 2.28
CA ARG A 132 1.54 2.91 2.54
C ARG A 132 1.18 3.32 3.98
N SER A 133 2.02 2.97 4.95
CA SER A 133 1.81 3.36 6.35
C SER A 133 1.92 4.87 6.55
N SER A 134 2.90 5.51 5.90
CA SER A 134 3.05 6.98 5.92
C SER A 134 1.82 7.68 5.34
N GLY A 135 1.28 7.15 4.24
CA GLY A 135 0.07 7.68 3.60
C GLY A 135 -1.11 7.76 4.57
N VAL A 136 -1.39 6.68 5.31
CA VAL A 136 -2.50 6.66 6.28
C VAL A 136 -2.29 7.67 7.41
N ALA A 137 -1.04 7.82 7.89
CA ALA A 137 -0.72 8.78 8.95
C ALA A 137 -0.95 10.23 8.51
N SER A 138 -0.55 10.60 7.29
CA SER A 138 -0.77 11.95 6.73
C SER A 138 -2.25 12.31 6.66
N GLN A 139 -3.11 11.36 6.25
CA GLN A 139 -4.55 11.60 6.20
C GLN A 139 -5.16 11.86 7.58
N GLY A 140 -4.62 11.22 8.63
CA GLY A 140 -5.03 11.44 10.01
C GLY A 140 -4.70 12.86 10.50
N ILE A 141 -3.53 13.38 10.14
CA ILE A 141 -3.12 14.76 10.48
C ILE A 141 -4.06 15.78 9.84
N VAL A 142 -4.33 15.60 8.54
CA VAL A 142 -5.24 16.46 7.77
C VAL A 142 -6.66 16.44 8.36
N PHE A 143 -7.18 15.24 8.67
CA PHE A 143 -8.48 15.07 9.30
C PHE A 143 -8.56 15.78 10.66
N GLY A 144 -7.54 15.60 11.51
CA GLY A 144 -7.46 16.29 12.79
C GLY A 144 -7.40 17.81 12.65
N GLY A 145 -6.70 18.32 11.63
CA GLY A 145 -6.67 19.74 11.29
C GLY A 145 -8.05 20.29 10.93
N TYR A 146 -8.78 19.59 10.06
CA TYR A 146 -10.13 20.00 9.68
C TYR A 146 -11.14 19.92 10.83
N ILE A 147 -11.07 18.92 11.71
CA ILE A 147 -11.93 18.84 12.90
C ILE A 147 -11.66 20.00 13.86
N ASN A 148 -10.40 20.30 14.16
CA ASN A 148 -10.08 21.40 15.06
C ASN A 148 -10.52 22.75 14.48
N TYR A 149 -10.35 22.94 13.18
CA TYR A 149 -10.87 24.12 12.47
C TYR A 149 -12.40 24.24 12.59
N ALA A 150 -13.13 23.11 12.50
CA ALA A 150 -14.59 23.10 12.65
C ALA A 150 -15.07 23.40 14.08
N LEU A 151 -14.35 22.92 15.11
CA LEU A 151 -14.74 23.09 16.51
C LEU A 151 -14.36 24.45 17.11
N PHE A 152 -13.15 24.94 16.82
CA PHE A 152 -12.56 26.12 17.46
C PHE A 152 -12.45 27.34 16.53
N GLY A 153 -12.86 27.21 15.27
CA GLY A 153 -12.80 28.28 14.28
C GLY A 153 -11.37 28.68 13.89
N SER A 154 -11.23 29.83 13.24
CA SER A 154 -9.95 30.33 12.70
C SER A 154 -8.88 30.70 13.75
N THR A 155 -9.22 30.66 15.04
CA THR A 155 -8.32 31.04 16.14
C THR A 155 -7.46 29.87 16.62
N TYR A 156 -7.71 28.63 16.18
CA TYR A 156 -6.88 27.49 16.54
C TYR A 156 -5.57 27.48 15.75
N LYS A 157 -4.47 27.90 16.40
CA LYS A 157 -3.10 27.62 15.94
C LYS A 157 -2.62 26.35 16.62
N SER A 158 -2.33 25.31 15.85
CA SER A 158 -1.74 24.10 16.42
C SER A 158 -0.25 24.37 16.71
N ASN A 159 0.14 24.25 17.98
CA ASN A 159 1.55 24.32 18.39
C ASN A 159 2.40 23.19 17.76
N TRP A 160 1.74 22.16 17.22
CA TRP A 160 2.36 21.01 16.55
C TRP A 160 2.76 21.32 15.09
N ALA A 161 2.02 22.19 14.40
CA ALA A 161 2.41 22.66 13.07
C ALA A 161 3.66 23.54 13.14
N GLU A 162 3.78 24.40 14.16
CA GLU A 162 4.98 25.24 14.37
C GLU A 162 6.23 24.42 14.69
N ARG A 163 6.08 23.21 15.23
CA ARG A 163 7.19 22.28 15.50
C ARG A 163 7.70 21.57 14.24
N GLY A 164 6.98 21.66 13.12
CA GLY A 164 7.32 20.98 11.85
C GLY A 164 6.86 19.51 11.76
N TRP A 165 5.99 19.05 12.66
CA TRP A 165 5.53 17.65 12.71
C TRP A 165 4.16 17.44 12.05
N ALA A 166 3.43 18.53 11.79
CA ALA A 166 2.22 18.53 11.00
C ALA A 166 2.49 19.35 9.74
N CYS A 167 2.76 18.66 8.63
CA CYS A 167 2.80 19.21 7.29
C CYS A 167 1.50 18.84 6.56
#